data_AF-A0A840QLQ8-F1
#
_entry.id   AF-A0A840QLQ8-F1
#
_cell.length_a   1.000
_cell.length_b   1.000
_cell.length_c   1.000
_cell.angle_alpha   90.00
_cell.angle_beta   90.00
_cell.angle_gamma   90.00
#
_symmetry.space_group_name_H-M   'P 1'
#
loop_
_entity.id
_entity.type
_entity.pdbx_description
1 polymer ?
#
loop_
_entity_poly.entity_id
_entity_poly.type
_entity_poly.pdbx_seq_one_letter_code
_entity_poly.pdbx_strand_id
1 'polypeptide(L)'
;MKKWLFMLSASSLLFTAACGGGDTDIEDPEDGENGDEIEEELEEDMNGEEDDGVEEEDEEVEGEQSFAELIEEYDVFSDFDTDGPATGLGMGMDVQLEEEDEVLTRSHTGHAFGFYEVMEVREEDQEVVVTHRLTEEHLEQYEEVSNLLEEDADEALEFVKEEGEEAEELFFASELPPETTTEEWNDEEWTAIEVEVADGDEIYVFAEGKGLIKVHYQSDEVIENFGEQTAVRVEEE
;
A
#
# COMPACT_ATOMS: atom_id res chain seq x y z
N MET A 1 32.64 6.16 47.17
CA MET A 1 31.59 6.30 48.20
C MET A 1 30.54 7.31 47.74
N LYS A 2 29.38 6.85 47.24
CA LYS A 2 28.03 7.32 47.61
C LYS A 2 27.04 6.52 46.77
N LYS A 3 26.11 5.89 47.48
CA LYS A 3 25.05 5.00 47.03
C LYS A 3 23.78 5.84 46.82
N TRP A 4 23.02 5.59 45.77
CA TRP A 4 21.60 5.94 45.60
C TRP A 4 20.97 4.73 44.91
N LEU A 5 20.44 3.74 45.63
CA LEU A 5 19.13 3.64 46.31
C LEU A 5 17.94 3.65 45.33
N PHE A 6 17.41 2.43 45.14
CA PHE A 6 16.16 2.05 44.49
C PHE A 6 14.94 2.85 44.95
N MET A 7 13.95 2.98 44.06
CA MET A 7 12.55 2.97 44.48
C MET A 7 11.67 2.26 43.44
N LEU A 8 11.21 1.06 43.79
CA LEU A 8 10.05 0.41 43.18
C LEU A 8 8.80 1.27 43.39
N SER A 9 7.95 1.35 42.38
CA SER A 9 6.51 1.55 42.60
C SER A 9 5.73 0.54 41.78
N ALA A 10 5.22 -0.46 42.48
CA ALA A 10 4.18 -1.35 42.00
C ALA A 10 2.84 -0.59 42.00
N SER A 11 2.07 -0.70 40.93
CA SER A 11 0.62 -0.44 41.00
C SER A 11 -0.10 -1.56 40.29
N SER A 12 -0.91 -2.26 41.06
CA SER A 12 -1.73 -3.39 40.63
C SER A 12 -3.17 -2.94 40.37
N LEU A 13 -3.87 -3.77 39.58
CA LEU A 13 -5.31 -4.02 39.56
C LEU A 13 -6.21 -3.01 38.82
N LEU A 14 -6.92 -3.48 37.79
CA LEU A 14 -8.28 -4.03 37.99
C LEU A 14 -8.78 -4.79 36.75
N PHE A 15 -9.06 -6.07 36.95
CA PHE A 15 -9.93 -6.90 36.12
C PHE A 15 -11.39 -6.54 36.41
N THR A 16 -12.20 -6.31 35.38
CA THR A 16 -13.66 -6.40 35.47
C THR A 16 -14.19 -7.26 34.32
N ALA A 17 -14.43 -8.53 34.64
CA ALA A 17 -15.36 -9.38 33.90
C ALA A 17 -16.64 -9.49 34.74
N ALA A 18 -17.78 -9.16 34.14
CA ALA A 18 -19.09 -9.43 34.70
C ALA A 18 -20.08 -9.78 33.58
N CYS A 19 -20.72 -10.92 33.77
CA CYS A 19 -21.58 -11.65 32.86
C CYS A 19 -22.97 -11.02 32.63
N GLY A 20 -23.55 -11.36 31.48
CA GLY A 20 -24.99 -11.45 31.22
C GLY A 20 -25.15 -11.89 29.77
N GLY A 21 -25.70 -13.06 29.40
CA GLY A 21 -26.73 -13.88 30.04
C GLY A 21 -28.05 -13.59 29.34
N GLY A 22 -28.50 -14.46 28.44
CA GLY A 22 -29.81 -14.34 27.79
C GLY A 22 -30.02 -15.29 26.62
N ASP A 23 -30.34 -16.55 26.92
CA ASP A 23 -31.01 -17.48 26.01
C ASP A 23 -32.37 -16.93 25.54
N THR A 24 -32.67 -17.04 24.25
CA THR A 24 -34.00 -17.45 23.76
C THR A 24 -33.87 -18.12 22.40
N ASP A 25 -34.15 -19.43 22.38
CA ASP A 25 -34.76 -20.17 21.27
C ASP A 25 -35.92 -19.38 20.63
N ILE A 26 -36.15 -19.55 19.31
CA ILE A 26 -37.45 -19.93 18.71
C ILE A 26 -37.42 -19.85 17.16
N GLU A 27 -37.61 -21.05 16.59
CA GLU A 27 -38.39 -21.46 15.40
C GLU A 27 -37.90 -21.26 13.95
N ASP A 28 -38.01 -22.41 13.27
CA ASP A 28 -37.74 -22.90 11.92
C ASP A 28 -38.92 -22.54 10.94
N PRO A 29 -39.07 -23.12 9.74
CA PRO A 29 -38.89 -22.48 8.42
C PRO A 29 -40.14 -22.55 7.52
N GLU A 30 -40.23 -21.82 6.40
CA GLU A 30 -41.09 -22.15 5.23
C GLU A 30 -40.43 -21.54 3.98
N ASP A 31 -39.85 -22.30 3.04
CA ASP A 31 -40.45 -23.12 1.97
C ASP A 31 -41.41 -22.36 1.04
N GLY A 32 -41.15 -22.41 -0.27
CA GLY A 32 -41.79 -21.54 -1.26
C GLY A 32 -41.38 -21.79 -2.72
N GLU A 33 -41.67 -23.00 -3.18
CA GLU A 33 -41.75 -23.53 -4.55
C GLU A 33 -42.25 -22.62 -5.71
N ASN A 34 -41.81 -23.03 -6.93
CA ASN A 34 -42.45 -22.89 -8.27
C ASN A 34 -42.42 -21.50 -8.95
N GLY A 35 -42.19 -21.34 -10.25
CA GLY A 35 -42.18 -22.23 -11.40
C GLY A 35 -42.57 -21.43 -12.68
N ASP A 36 -42.41 -22.07 -13.83
CA ASP A 36 -42.92 -21.74 -15.19
C ASP A 36 -42.04 -20.97 -16.19
N GLU A 37 -41.56 -21.80 -17.14
CA GLU A 37 -41.17 -21.56 -18.52
C GLU A 37 -42.31 -20.95 -19.35
N ILE A 38 -41.99 -20.08 -20.32
CA ILE A 38 -42.80 -19.89 -21.53
C ILE A 38 -41.86 -19.67 -22.73
N GLU A 39 -41.78 -20.68 -23.59
CA GLU A 39 -41.38 -20.56 -24.99
C GLU A 39 -42.55 -20.00 -25.81
N GLU A 40 -42.29 -19.07 -26.74
CA GLU A 40 -43.14 -18.89 -27.93
C GLU A 40 -42.27 -18.47 -29.13
N GLU A 41 -42.10 -19.41 -30.07
CA GLU A 41 -41.62 -19.21 -31.43
C GLU A 41 -42.62 -18.37 -32.24
N LEU A 42 -42.11 -17.44 -33.06
CA LEU A 42 -42.84 -16.94 -34.23
C LEU A 42 -41.87 -16.78 -35.42
N GLU A 43 -42.14 -17.58 -36.45
CA GLU A 43 -41.46 -17.65 -37.74
C GLU A 43 -41.82 -16.49 -38.70
N GLU A 44 -40.80 -16.10 -39.47
CA GLU A 44 -40.76 -15.71 -40.90
C GLU A 44 -41.65 -14.58 -41.47
N ASP A 45 -41.02 -13.59 -42.13
CA ASP A 45 -41.11 -13.44 -43.59
C ASP A 45 -40.03 -12.50 -44.18
N MET A 46 -39.56 -12.82 -45.39
CA MET A 46 -38.50 -12.15 -46.14
C MET A 46 -39.01 -10.95 -46.97
N ASN A 47 -38.25 -9.84 -47.07
CA ASN A 47 -37.86 -9.21 -48.35
C ASN A 47 -36.98 -7.94 -48.19
N GLY A 48 -35.84 -7.91 -48.88
CA GLY A 48 -35.52 -6.84 -49.84
C GLY A 48 -34.77 -5.58 -49.39
N GLU A 49 -33.57 -5.43 -49.99
CA GLU A 49 -32.93 -4.18 -50.44
C GLU A 49 -31.96 -3.45 -49.48
N GLU A 50 -30.68 -3.58 -49.86
CA GLU A 50 -29.51 -2.71 -49.70
C GLU A 50 -29.73 -1.36 -48.99
N ASP A 51 -29.10 -1.15 -47.83
CA ASP A 51 -28.58 0.16 -47.43
C ASP A 51 -27.47 0.01 -46.38
N ASP A 52 -26.52 0.94 -46.44
CA ASP A 52 -25.19 0.99 -45.83
C ASP A 52 -24.91 0.11 -44.59
N GLY A 53 -23.96 -0.81 -44.77
CA GLY A 53 -23.17 -1.35 -43.66
C GLY A 53 -22.33 -0.21 -43.07
N VAL A 54 -22.91 0.50 -42.12
CA VAL A 54 -22.15 1.05 -41.01
C VAL A 54 -21.72 -0.17 -40.22
N GLU A 55 -20.49 -0.61 -40.45
CA GLU A 55 -19.72 -1.28 -39.41
C GLU A 55 -19.84 -0.34 -38.21
N GLU A 56 -20.73 -0.66 -37.27
CA GLU A 56 -20.55 -0.23 -35.90
C GLU A 56 -19.18 -0.80 -35.58
N GLU A 57 -18.16 0.07 -35.64
CA GLU A 57 -16.92 -0.13 -34.94
C GLU A 57 -17.37 -0.55 -33.55
N ASP A 58 -17.23 -1.85 -33.25
CA ASP A 58 -17.19 -2.33 -31.89
C ASP A 58 -16.25 -1.35 -31.20
N GLU A 59 -16.80 -0.40 -30.45
CA GLU A 59 -16.05 0.39 -29.50
C GLU A 59 -15.37 -0.67 -28.67
N GLU A 60 -14.07 -0.90 -28.95
CA GLU A 60 -13.19 -1.65 -28.09
C GLU A 60 -13.45 -1.05 -26.73
N VAL A 61 -14.15 -1.81 -25.88
CA VAL A 61 -14.25 -1.51 -24.47
C VAL A 61 -12.80 -1.50 -24.05
N GLU A 62 -12.21 -0.29 -23.95
CA GLU A 62 -10.91 -0.07 -23.32
C GLU A 62 -11.01 -0.85 -22.03
N GLY A 63 -10.26 -1.96 -21.94
CA GLY A 63 -10.36 -2.87 -20.81
C GLY A 63 -10.22 -2.03 -19.55
N GLU A 64 -11.18 -2.17 -18.62
CA GLU A 64 -11.09 -1.51 -17.33
C GLU A 64 -9.75 -1.93 -16.71
N GLN A 65 -8.78 -1.00 -16.69
CA GLN A 65 -7.48 -1.19 -16.10
C GLN A 65 -7.69 -1.61 -14.64
N SER A 66 -7.05 -2.70 -14.22
CA SER A 66 -7.09 -3.17 -12.83
C SER A 66 -6.07 -2.44 -11.96
N PHE A 67 -6.26 -2.47 -10.64
CA PHE A 67 -5.31 -1.86 -9.70
C PHE A 67 -3.94 -2.55 -9.73
N ALA A 68 -3.92 -3.87 -9.90
CA ALA A 68 -2.68 -4.63 -10.10
C ALA A 68 -1.92 -4.18 -11.36
N GLU A 69 -2.61 -3.96 -12.48
CA GLU A 69 -1.98 -3.43 -13.70
C GLU A 69 -1.42 -2.02 -13.47
N LEU A 70 -2.06 -1.20 -12.63
CA LEU A 70 -1.56 0.12 -12.27
C LEU A 70 -0.29 0.05 -11.40
N ILE A 71 -0.26 -0.86 -10.41
CA ILE A 71 0.94 -1.12 -9.57
C ILE A 71 2.13 -1.50 -10.46
N GLU A 72 1.91 -2.41 -11.42
CA GLU A 72 2.93 -2.84 -12.38
C GLU A 72 3.35 -1.70 -13.32
N GLU A 73 2.38 -0.94 -13.87
CA GLU A 73 2.65 0.17 -14.79
C GLU A 73 3.49 1.26 -14.14
N TYR A 74 3.23 1.58 -12.87
CA TYR A 74 3.95 2.61 -12.13
C TYR A 74 5.15 2.09 -11.34
N ASP A 75 5.45 0.79 -11.40
CA ASP A 75 6.60 0.16 -10.74
C ASP A 75 6.65 0.50 -9.22
N VAL A 76 5.49 0.39 -8.55
CA VAL A 76 5.28 0.82 -7.16
C VAL A 76 6.24 0.11 -6.19
N PHE A 77 6.54 -1.16 -6.45
CA PHE A 77 7.47 -1.96 -5.66
C PHE A 77 8.88 -2.02 -6.28
N SER A 78 9.44 -0.85 -6.60
CA SER A 78 10.83 -0.75 -7.08
C SER A 78 11.79 -0.24 -6.02
N ASP A 79 13.02 -0.74 -6.04
CA ASP A 79 14.09 -0.26 -5.16
C ASP A 79 14.40 1.21 -5.43
N PHE A 80 14.49 2.04 -4.38
CA PHE A 80 14.86 3.44 -4.52
C PHE A 80 15.64 3.96 -3.31
N ASP A 81 16.38 5.04 -3.53
CA ASP A 81 16.91 5.91 -2.48
C ASP A 81 16.68 7.36 -2.92
N THR A 82 16.13 8.18 -2.04
CA THR A 82 15.85 9.60 -2.27
C THR A 82 16.68 10.46 -1.32
N ASP A 83 17.28 11.52 -1.85
CA ASP A 83 18.09 12.44 -1.06
C ASP A 83 17.54 13.87 -1.13
N GLY A 84 17.37 14.47 0.05
CA GLY A 84 16.96 15.86 0.22
C GLY A 84 18.16 16.81 0.40
N PRO A 85 17.96 18.13 0.30
CA PRO A 85 19.07 19.09 0.33
C PRO A 85 19.66 19.26 1.75
N ALA A 86 20.59 18.39 2.15
CA ALA A 86 21.40 18.47 3.38
C ALA A 86 20.60 18.68 4.70
N THR A 87 19.31 18.36 4.69
CA THR A 87 18.41 18.35 5.85
C THR A 87 18.43 17.02 6.59
N GLY A 88 18.93 15.96 5.94
CA GLY A 88 18.80 14.58 6.42
C GLY A 88 17.42 13.98 6.12
N LEU A 89 16.59 14.68 5.34
CA LEU A 89 15.36 14.15 4.77
C LEU A 89 15.69 13.32 3.53
N GLY A 90 14.95 12.26 3.32
CA GLY A 90 15.22 11.23 2.34
C GLY A 90 14.66 9.92 2.86
N MET A 91 14.41 9.01 1.95
CA MET A 91 13.95 7.67 2.25
C MET A 91 14.48 6.72 1.18
N GLY A 92 14.71 5.49 1.58
CA GLY A 92 15.02 4.41 0.66
C GLY A 92 14.24 3.16 1.00
N MET A 93 14.09 2.32 0.00
CA MET A 93 13.36 1.06 0.03
C MET A 93 14.11 0.06 -0.84
N ASP A 94 14.41 -1.10 -0.27
CA ASP A 94 14.95 -2.27 -0.95
C ASP A 94 13.94 -3.41 -0.81
N VAL A 95 13.34 -3.88 -1.89
CA VAL A 95 12.39 -5.01 -1.90
C VAL A 95 13.13 -6.31 -1.63
N GLN A 96 12.70 -7.04 -0.60
CA GLN A 96 13.33 -8.30 -0.18
C GLN A 96 12.53 -9.52 -0.65
N LEU A 97 11.20 -9.43 -0.64
CA LEU A 97 10.28 -10.46 -1.09
C LEU A 97 9.01 -9.80 -1.62
N GLU A 98 8.47 -10.33 -2.72
CA GLU A 98 7.21 -9.91 -3.33
C GLU A 98 6.36 -11.17 -3.55
N GLU A 99 5.25 -11.26 -2.83
CA GLU A 99 4.19 -12.26 -2.99
C GLU A 99 2.95 -11.58 -3.61
N GLU A 100 1.90 -12.36 -3.94
CA GLU A 100 0.71 -11.85 -4.67
C GLU A 100 0.05 -10.63 -3.99
N ASP A 101 -0.07 -10.65 -2.66
CA ASP A 101 -0.77 -9.61 -1.88
C ASP A 101 0.13 -8.92 -0.84
N GLU A 102 1.37 -9.37 -0.66
CA GLU A 102 2.26 -8.91 0.42
C GLU A 102 3.69 -8.66 -0.09
N VAL A 103 4.32 -7.60 0.41
CA VAL A 103 5.69 -7.25 0.07
C VAL A 103 6.49 -7.00 1.35
N LEU A 104 7.65 -7.66 1.47
CA LEU A 104 8.62 -7.38 2.52
C LEU A 104 9.69 -6.45 1.97
N THR A 105 9.87 -5.30 2.61
CA THR A 105 10.91 -4.34 2.24
C THR A 105 11.86 -4.09 3.40
N ARG A 106 13.08 -3.67 3.04
CA ARG A 106 14.03 -3.05 3.95
C ARG A 106 14.09 -1.57 3.58
N SER A 107 13.68 -0.72 4.50
CA SER A 107 13.54 0.71 4.25
C SER A 107 14.39 1.53 5.21
N HIS A 108 14.58 2.81 4.90
CA HIS A 108 15.16 3.77 5.83
C HIS A 108 14.55 5.16 5.68
N THR A 109 14.63 5.95 6.75
CA THR A 109 14.35 7.39 6.72
C THR A 109 15.61 8.16 7.11
N GLY A 110 15.99 9.10 6.26
CA GLY A 110 17.29 9.79 6.34
C GLY A 110 18.46 8.81 6.32
N HIS A 111 19.60 9.22 6.86
CA HIS A 111 20.82 8.39 6.88
C HIS A 111 20.98 7.51 8.13
N ALA A 112 20.01 7.50 9.03
CA ALA A 112 20.26 7.10 10.41
C ALA A 112 19.24 6.15 11.02
N PHE A 113 18.19 5.76 10.28
CA PHE A 113 17.13 4.93 10.84
C PHE A 113 16.63 3.91 9.81
N GLY A 114 17.06 2.66 9.95
CA GLY A 114 16.60 1.54 9.13
C GLY A 114 15.45 0.77 9.78
N PHE A 115 14.60 0.19 8.96
CA PHE A 115 13.48 -0.65 9.38
C PHE A 115 13.16 -1.71 8.31
N TYR A 116 12.46 -2.77 8.72
CA TYR A 116 11.78 -3.68 7.81
C TYR A 116 10.28 -3.41 7.86
N GLU A 117 9.61 -3.54 6.73
CA GLU A 117 8.18 -3.29 6.60
C GLU A 117 7.49 -4.38 5.80
N VAL A 118 6.25 -4.65 6.18
CA VAL A 118 5.34 -5.45 5.38
C VAL A 118 4.28 -4.55 4.81
N MET A 119 4.16 -4.55 3.48
CA MET A 119 3.12 -3.87 2.75
C MET A 119 2.07 -4.88 2.28
N GLU A 120 0.81 -4.48 2.29
CA GLU A 120 -0.32 -5.28 1.81
C GLU A 120 -1.01 -4.54 0.65
N VAL A 121 -1.30 -5.26 -0.43
CA VAL A 121 -2.10 -4.77 -1.55
C VAL A 121 -3.58 -5.01 -1.23
N ARG A 122 -4.33 -3.93 -1.05
CA ARG A 122 -5.77 -3.97 -0.79
C ARG A 122 -6.52 -3.64 -2.07
N GLU A 123 -6.73 -4.63 -2.92
CA GLU A 123 -7.32 -4.46 -4.25
C GLU A 123 -8.73 -3.84 -4.22
N GLU A 124 -9.55 -4.21 -3.22
CA GLU A 124 -10.91 -3.67 -3.06
C GLU A 124 -10.92 -2.16 -2.75
N ASP A 125 -9.93 -1.69 -2.00
CA ASP A 125 -9.79 -0.29 -1.58
C ASP A 125 -8.89 0.53 -2.53
N GLN A 126 -8.18 -0.13 -3.47
CA GLN A 126 -7.21 0.48 -4.39
C GLN A 126 -6.06 1.18 -3.66
N GLU A 127 -5.54 0.50 -2.64
CA GLU A 127 -4.48 1.00 -1.76
C GLU A 127 -3.36 -0.04 -1.56
N VAL A 128 -2.15 0.45 -1.35
CA VAL A 128 -1.02 -0.29 -0.79
C VAL A 128 -0.71 0.36 0.56
N VAL A 129 -0.71 -0.45 1.61
CA VAL A 129 -0.52 0.04 2.98
C VAL A 129 0.60 -0.71 3.68
N VAL A 130 1.41 0.01 4.46
CA VAL A 130 2.34 -0.59 5.42
C VAL A 130 1.53 -1.09 6.62
N THR A 131 1.50 -2.40 6.81
CA THR A 131 0.74 -3.03 7.90
C THR A 131 1.58 -3.22 9.15
N HIS A 132 2.85 -3.61 8.99
CA HIS A 132 3.77 -3.88 10.09
C HIS A 132 5.13 -3.23 9.83
N ARG A 133 5.78 -2.76 10.90
CA ARG A 133 7.13 -2.18 10.86
C ARG A 133 7.98 -2.71 12.01
N LEU A 134 9.19 -3.16 11.70
CA LEU A 134 10.21 -3.55 12.68
C LEU A 134 11.44 -2.64 12.55
N THR A 135 11.72 -1.85 13.58
CA THR A 135 12.79 -0.84 13.56
C THR A 135 14.11 -1.34 14.12
N GLU A 136 15.21 -0.68 13.75
CA GLU A 136 16.55 -0.95 14.31
C GLU A 136 16.68 -0.64 15.82
N GLU A 137 15.69 -0.01 16.47
CA GLU A 137 15.65 0.16 17.92
C GLU A 137 15.59 -1.20 18.65
N HIS A 138 15.04 -2.21 17.98
CA HIS A 138 14.95 -3.60 18.39
C HIS A 138 16.05 -4.44 17.73
N LEU A 139 17.32 -4.07 17.97
CA LEU A 139 18.47 -4.61 17.24
C LEU A 139 18.55 -6.14 17.16
N GLU A 140 18.18 -6.87 18.23
CA GLU A 140 18.21 -8.34 18.21
C GLU A 140 17.21 -8.91 17.19
N GLN A 141 15.97 -8.38 17.17
CA GLN A 141 14.95 -8.76 16.20
C GLN A 141 15.31 -8.29 14.78
N TYR A 142 15.81 -7.06 14.65
CA TYR A 142 16.21 -6.51 13.36
C TYR A 142 17.35 -7.32 12.70
N GLU A 143 18.35 -7.73 13.49
CA GLU A 143 19.42 -8.62 13.02
C GLU A 143 18.90 -10.02 12.68
N GLU A 144 17.88 -10.52 13.38
CA GLU A 144 17.27 -11.82 13.08
C GLU A 144 16.60 -11.84 11.71
N VAL A 145 15.84 -10.79 11.35
CA VAL A 145 15.24 -10.67 10.01
C VAL A 145 16.32 -10.74 8.93
N SER A 146 17.45 -10.04 9.11
CA SER A 146 18.55 -10.11 8.16
C SER A 146 19.14 -11.51 8.00
N ASN A 147 19.18 -12.32 9.07
CA ASN A 147 19.66 -13.70 8.98
C ASN A 147 18.62 -14.58 8.26
N LEU A 148 17.33 -14.41 8.59
CA LEU A 148 16.24 -15.14 7.96
C LEU A 148 16.18 -14.86 6.46
N LEU A 149 16.35 -13.62 6.02
CA LEU A 149 16.41 -13.27 4.59
C LEU A 149 17.51 -14.01 3.81
N GLU A 150 18.61 -14.40 4.46
CA GLU A 150 19.66 -15.22 3.83
C GLU A 150 19.31 -16.73 3.76
N GLU A 151 18.38 -17.19 4.60
CA GLU A 151 18.02 -18.60 4.78
C GLU A 151 16.66 -18.95 4.16
N ASP A 152 15.61 -18.21 4.53
CA ASP A 152 14.20 -18.37 4.16
C ASP A 152 13.46 -17.01 4.28
N ALA A 153 13.16 -16.40 3.13
CA ALA A 153 12.52 -15.08 3.08
C ALA A 153 11.05 -15.10 3.57
N ASP A 154 10.35 -16.22 3.39
CA ASP A 154 8.99 -16.40 3.89
C ASP A 154 8.98 -16.39 5.43
N GLU A 155 9.97 -17.03 6.07
CA GLU A 155 10.14 -17.01 7.51
C GLU A 155 10.47 -15.58 8.02
N ALA A 156 11.22 -14.80 7.25
CA ALA A 156 11.50 -13.39 7.55
C ALA A 156 10.23 -12.53 7.51
N LEU A 157 9.39 -12.70 6.48
CA LEU A 157 8.09 -12.01 6.35
C LEU A 157 7.21 -12.28 7.58
N GLU A 158 7.01 -13.56 7.91
CA GLU A 158 6.17 -13.97 9.03
C GLU A 158 6.72 -13.49 10.38
N PHE A 159 8.05 -13.45 10.53
CA PHE A 159 8.70 -12.90 11.72
C PHE A 159 8.40 -11.40 11.90
N VAL A 160 8.46 -10.60 10.82
CA VAL A 160 8.12 -9.17 10.88
C VAL A 160 6.65 -8.97 11.22
N LYS A 161 5.74 -9.82 10.72
CA LYS A 161 4.31 -9.78 11.06
C LYS A 161 4.05 -10.16 12.52
N GLU A 162 4.81 -11.08 13.10
CA GLU A 162 4.64 -11.51 14.50
C GLU A 162 5.25 -10.51 15.51
N GLU A 163 6.44 -9.98 15.22
CA GLU A 163 7.23 -9.18 16.17
C GLU A 163 7.23 -7.67 15.89
N GLY A 164 6.85 -7.25 14.68
CA GLY A 164 6.75 -5.84 14.29
C GLY A 164 5.57 -5.10 14.93
N GLU A 165 5.67 -3.78 14.98
CA GLU A 165 4.57 -2.93 15.43
C GLU A 165 3.57 -2.71 14.27
N GLU A 166 2.27 -2.73 14.57
CA GLU A 166 1.22 -2.35 13.61
C GLU A 166 1.37 -0.86 13.24
N ALA A 167 1.35 -0.55 11.94
CA ALA A 167 1.52 0.81 11.42
C ALA A 167 0.24 1.38 10.77
N GLU A 168 -0.40 0.61 9.90
CA GLU A 168 -1.55 1.03 9.06
C GLU A 168 -1.30 2.38 8.35
N GLU A 169 -0.17 2.50 7.66
CA GLU A 169 0.24 3.72 6.95
C GLU A 169 0.06 3.57 5.43
N LEU A 170 -0.51 4.58 4.78
CA LEU A 170 -0.67 4.58 3.31
C LEU A 170 0.70 4.73 2.61
N PHE A 171 0.94 3.91 1.59
CA PHE A 171 2.14 4.00 0.75
C PHE A 171 1.80 4.41 -0.68
N PHE A 172 0.77 3.80 -1.27
CA PHE A 172 0.29 4.11 -2.62
C PHE A 172 -1.23 3.99 -2.66
N ALA A 173 -1.89 4.88 -3.40
CA ALA A 173 -3.32 4.79 -3.68
C ALA A 173 -3.62 5.50 -4.99
N SER A 174 -4.60 5.01 -5.72
CA SER A 174 -5.09 5.69 -6.92
C SER A 174 -6.50 5.22 -7.26
N GLU A 175 -7.34 6.15 -7.69
CA GLU A 175 -8.59 5.82 -8.37
C GLU A 175 -8.31 5.19 -9.74
N LEU A 176 -9.29 4.46 -10.29
CA LEU A 176 -9.25 3.91 -11.65
C LEU A 176 -10.33 4.59 -12.52
N PRO A 177 -9.96 5.25 -13.64
CA PRO A 177 -8.59 5.52 -14.12
C PRO A 177 -7.83 6.54 -13.24
N PRO A 178 -6.49 6.52 -13.23
CA PRO A 178 -5.68 7.37 -12.35
C PRO A 178 -5.76 8.86 -12.73
N GLU A 179 -5.81 9.72 -11.72
CA GLU A 179 -5.50 11.15 -11.90
C GLU A 179 -3.98 11.31 -12.01
N THR A 180 -3.50 11.87 -13.12
CA THR A 180 -2.06 11.97 -13.42
C THR A 180 -1.57 13.41 -13.52
N THR A 181 -0.32 13.61 -13.13
CA THR A 181 0.43 14.86 -13.28
C THR A 181 1.65 14.66 -14.20
N THR A 182 2.32 15.75 -14.57
CA THR A 182 3.56 15.71 -15.35
C THR A 182 4.69 16.24 -14.49
N GLU A 183 5.69 15.40 -14.24
CA GLU A 183 6.78 15.70 -13.32
C GLU A 183 8.14 15.60 -14.02
N GLU A 184 9.03 16.57 -13.76
CA GLU A 184 10.39 16.58 -14.31
C GLU A 184 11.36 15.82 -13.40
N TRP A 185 12.03 14.79 -13.91
CA TRP A 185 13.09 14.06 -13.21
C TRP A 185 14.20 13.68 -14.20
N ASN A 186 15.46 13.91 -13.83
CA ASN A 186 16.65 13.70 -14.67
C ASN A 186 16.58 14.39 -16.05
N ASP A 187 16.12 15.65 -16.09
CA ASP A 187 15.95 16.45 -17.32
C ASP A 187 14.92 15.84 -18.32
N GLU A 188 14.06 14.93 -17.88
CA GLU A 188 12.98 14.31 -18.66
C GLU A 188 11.60 14.53 -17.98
N GLU A 189 10.54 14.64 -18.78
CA GLU A 189 9.15 14.75 -18.30
C GLU A 189 8.53 13.34 -18.20
N TRP A 190 7.92 13.04 -17.06
CA TRP A 190 7.27 11.77 -16.77
C TRP A 190 5.80 11.96 -16.41
N THR A 191 4.94 11.02 -16.83
CA THR A 191 3.59 10.88 -16.28
C THR A 191 3.71 10.33 -14.86
N ALA A 192 3.06 10.97 -13.89
CA ALA A 192 3.16 10.59 -12.49
C ALA A 192 1.80 10.56 -11.78
N ILE A 193 1.74 9.83 -10.67
CA ILE A 193 0.65 9.84 -9.69
C ILE A 193 1.23 10.43 -8.40
N GLU A 194 0.49 11.38 -7.81
CA GLU A 194 0.81 12.00 -6.53
C GLU A 194 -0.07 11.40 -5.44
N VAL A 195 0.54 10.87 -4.39
CA VAL A 195 -0.15 10.25 -3.26
C VAL A 195 0.14 11.05 -2.00
N GLU A 196 -0.89 11.65 -1.41
CA GLU A 196 -0.78 12.29 -0.10
C GLU A 196 -0.74 11.21 0.99
N VAL A 197 0.30 11.22 1.81
CA VAL A 197 0.50 10.26 2.91
C VAL A 197 0.77 10.98 4.22
N ALA A 198 0.78 10.24 5.33
CA ALA A 198 1.01 10.78 6.69
C ALA A 198 0.11 11.99 7.02
N ASP A 199 -1.22 11.84 6.86
CA ASP A 199 -2.21 12.92 7.06
C ASP A 199 -1.95 14.18 6.19
N GLY A 200 -1.28 14.00 5.05
CA GLY A 200 -0.93 15.08 4.12
C GLY A 200 0.35 15.80 4.48
N ASP A 201 1.18 15.29 5.39
CA ASP A 201 2.50 15.86 5.69
C ASP A 201 3.54 15.54 4.61
N GLU A 202 3.30 14.51 3.79
CA GLU A 202 4.17 14.07 2.71
C GLU A 202 3.36 13.79 1.43
N ILE A 203 3.97 14.01 0.27
CA ILE A 203 3.42 13.61 -1.04
C ILE A 203 4.45 12.73 -1.75
N TYR A 204 4.08 11.48 -2.04
CA TYR A 204 4.89 10.55 -2.81
C TYR A 204 4.54 10.68 -4.29
N VAL A 205 5.57 10.79 -5.13
CA VAL A 205 5.42 10.97 -6.58
C VAL A 205 5.92 9.71 -7.28
N PHE A 206 5.00 8.93 -7.81
CA PHE A 206 5.28 7.69 -8.55
C PHE A 206 5.21 7.97 -10.05
N ALA A 207 6.31 7.73 -10.77
CA ALA A 207 6.36 7.92 -12.22
C ALA A 207 6.19 6.59 -12.96
N GLU A 208 5.48 6.64 -14.08
CA GLU A 208 5.20 5.51 -14.97
C GLU A 208 6.50 4.77 -15.35
N GLY A 209 6.57 3.48 -15.04
CA GLY A 209 7.72 2.60 -15.30
C GLY A 209 9.00 3.00 -14.56
N LYS A 210 8.88 3.75 -13.47
CA LYS A 210 9.99 4.19 -12.62
C LYS A 210 9.77 3.98 -11.14
N GLY A 211 8.54 3.93 -10.64
CA GLY A 211 8.27 3.90 -9.20
C GLY A 211 8.40 5.28 -8.58
N LEU A 212 8.68 5.31 -7.28
CA LEU A 212 8.82 6.56 -6.54
C LEU A 212 10.06 7.33 -7.03
N ILE A 213 9.85 8.57 -7.48
CA ILE A 213 10.91 9.45 -7.98
C ILE A 213 11.14 10.69 -7.11
N LYS A 214 10.13 11.10 -6.32
CA LYS A 214 10.21 12.26 -5.43
C LYS A 214 9.35 12.09 -4.19
N VAL A 215 9.74 12.78 -3.12
CA VAL A 215 8.95 12.99 -1.92
C VAL A 215 8.90 14.48 -1.62
N HIS A 216 7.70 15.06 -1.58
CA HIS A 216 7.51 16.42 -1.08
C HIS A 216 7.18 16.38 0.40
N TYR A 217 7.97 17.07 1.22
CA TYR A 217 7.70 17.21 2.65
C TYR A 217 7.04 18.55 2.91
N GLN A 218 5.81 18.52 3.40
CA GLN A 218 4.96 19.68 3.58
C GLN A 218 4.40 19.85 5.00
N SER A 219 4.88 19.05 5.96
CA SER A 219 4.52 19.24 7.37
C SER A 219 4.91 20.62 7.88
N ASP A 220 4.08 21.19 8.75
CA ASP A 220 4.32 22.51 9.36
C ASP A 220 5.71 22.57 10.02
N GLU A 221 6.13 21.49 10.68
CA GLU A 221 7.45 21.42 11.32
C GLU A 221 8.60 21.46 10.30
N VAL A 222 8.51 20.71 9.20
CA VAL A 222 9.52 20.73 8.15
C VAL A 222 9.58 22.10 7.50
N ILE A 223 8.44 22.68 7.17
CA ILE A 223 8.35 24.02 6.57
C ILE A 223 8.92 25.08 7.50
N GLU A 224 8.63 25.04 8.80
CA GLU A 224 9.14 26.00 9.77
C GLU A 224 10.67 25.92 9.94
N ASN A 225 11.24 24.72 9.91
CA ASN A 225 12.67 24.50 10.17
C ASN A 225 13.53 24.62 8.90
N PHE A 226 13.02 24.18 7.76
CA PHE A 226 13.79 24.02 6.52
C PHE A 226 13.15 24.73 5.31
N GLY A 227 11.86 25.07 5.36
CA GLY A 227 11.05 25.48 4.22
C GLY A 227 10.48 24.27 3.49
N GLU A 228 9.73 24.48 2.40
CA GLU A 228 9.27 23.39 1.52
C GLU A 228 10.48 22.57 1.05
N GLN A 229 10.48 21.27 1.33
CA GLN A 229 11.57 20.36 0.95
C GLN A 229 11.09 19.33 -0.06
N THR A 230 12.00 18.88 -0.90
CA THR A 230 11.78 17.76 -1.80
C THR A 230 13.01 16.88 -1.79
N ALA A 231 12.83 15.60 -1.49
CA ALA A 231 13.83 14.57 -1.74
C ALA A 231 13.59 13.99 -3.13
N VAL A 232 14.67 13.73 -3.87
CA VAL A 232 14.61 13.25 -5.25
C VAL A 232 15.37 11.94 -5.33
N ARG A 233 14.84 10.97 -6.08
CA ARG A 233 15.50 9.68 -6.28
C ARG A 233 16.88 9.86 -6.89
N VAL A 234 17.84 9.17 -6.31
CA VAL A 234 19.22 9.07 -6.76
C VAL A 234 19.32 7.88 -7.71
N GLU A 235 19.93 8.08 -8.87
CA GLU A 235 20.23 6.94 -9.76
C GLU A 235 21.40 6.13 -9.19
N GLU A 236 21.25 4.81 -9.16
CA GLU A 236 22.37 3.91 -8.89
C GLU A 236 23.34 3.88 -10.09
N GLU A 237 24.62 4.20 -9.86
CA GLU A 237 25.69 4.21 -10.90
C GLU A 237 26.19 2.81 -11.32
#